data_AF-A0A660ZV47-F1
#
_entry.id   AF-A0A660ZV47-F1
#
_cell.length_a   1.000
_cell.length_b   1.000
_cell.length_c   1.000
_cell.angle_alpha   90.00
_cell.angle_beta   90.00
_cell.angle_gamma   90.00
#
_symmetry.space_group_name_H-M   'P 1'
#
loop_
_entity.id
_entity.type
_entity.pdbx_description
1 polymer ?
#
loop_
_entity_poly.entity_id
_entity_poly.type
_entity_poly.pdbx_seq_one_letter_code
_entity_poly.pdbx_strand_id
1 'polypeptide(L)'
;YSIYNYTDFYRDTGMLATSFSSSAGNCDRALAIVAEEYERLRAGDIDEKELESNKAQLVSSVVLGMESTLSQMLRLARTEIAFGRFVPLREVIDEIEGITLESVVRLAQEFLDPARQTVVGYGPLARMEWPAA
;
A
#
# COMPACT_ATOMS: atom_id res chain seq x y z
N TYR A 1 -4.53 -4.09 18.77
CA TYR A 1 -4.15 -5.15 17.83
C TYR A 1 -4.85 -4.89 16.52
N SER A 2 -4.14 -4.23 15.62
CA SER A 2 -4.53 -3.97 14.24
C SER A 2 -3.24 -3.78 13.47
N ILE A 3 -3.22 -4.18 12.21
CA ILE A 3 -2.16 -3.88 11.25
C ILE A 3 -2.81 -3.64 9.90
N TYR A 4 -2.40 -2.59 9.21
CA TYR A 4 -2.87 -2.29 7.87
C TYR A 4 -1.84 -1.43 7.14
N ASN A 5 -1.89 -1.50 5.82
CA ASN A 5 -1.10 -0.65 4.94
C ASN A 5 -2.00 0.47 4.41
N TYR A 6 -1.43 1.65 4.23
CA TYR A 6 -2.13 2.76 3.60
C TYR A 6 -1.17 3.55 2.70
N THR A 7 -1.77 4.22 1.72
CA THR A 7 -1.07 5.13 0.81
C THR A 7 -1.74 6.48 0.86
N ASP A 8 -0.92 7.52 0.96
CA ASP A 8 -1.34 8.91 0.83
C ASP A 8 -0.59 9.53 -0.34
N PHE A 9 -1.32 10.08 -1.29
CA PHE A 9 -0.77 10.74 -2.46
C PHE A 9 -1.03 12.24 -2.39
N TYR A 10 0.05 13.02 -2.47
CA TYR A 10 0.03 14.46 -2.66
C TYR A 10 0.45 14.79 -4.10
N ARG A 11 0.40 16.07 -4.47
CA ARG A 11 0.67 16.48 -5.87
C ARG A 11 2.11 16.24 -6.30
N ASP A 12 3.07 16.34 -5.37
CA ASP A 12 4.51 16.29 -5.60
C ASP A 12 5.22 15.15 -4.84
N THR A 13 4.51 14.50 -3.92
CA THR A 13 5.06 13.44 -3.07
C THR A 13 3.95 12.50 -2.59
N GLY A 14 4.31 11.46 -1.86
CA GLY A 14 3.36 10.55 -1.24
C GLY A 14 4.03 9.76 -0.12
N MET A 15 3.23 8.90 0.51
CA MET A 15 3.69 8.00 1.54
C MET A 15 3.02 6.65 1.37
N LEU A 16 3.81 5.59 1.51
CA LEU A 16 3.35 4.23 1.75
C LEU A 16 3.77 3.88 3.17
N ALA A 17 2.84 3.42 4.00
CA ALA A 17 3.13 3.11 5.39
C ALA A 17 2.33 1.91 5.90
N THR A 18 2.98 1.13 6.76
CA THR A 18 2.32 0.13 7.62
C THR A 18 2.07 0.75 8.98
N SER A 19 0.81 0.79 9.40
CA SER A 19 0.43 1.17 10.75
C SER A 19 0.01 -0.06 11.53
N PHE A 20 0.54 -0.23 12.75
CA PHE A 20 0.13 -1.32 13.63
C PHE A 20 0.02 -0.88 15.09
N SER A 21 -0.76 -1.64 15.86
CA SER A 21 -0.89 -1.50 17.32
C SER A 21 -0.67 -2.86 18.00
N SER A 22 0.19 -2.88 19.02
CA SER A 22 0.56 -4.10 19.76
C SER A 22 0.72 -3.81 21.26
N SER A 23 0.91 -4.85 22.06
CA SER A 23 1.39 -4.70 23.44
C SER A 23 2.86 -4.28 23.45
N ALA A 24 3.27 -3.53 24.49
CA ALA A 24 4.62 -2.96 24.57
C ALA A 24 5.74 -4.00 24.38
N GLY A 25 5.59 -5.20 24.97
CA GLY A 25 6.58 -6.27 24.85
C GLY A 25 6.64 -6.95 23.47
N ASN A 26 5.69 -6.67 22.57
CA ASN A 26 5.62 -7.25 21.24
C ASN A 26 5.90 -6.24 20.11
N CYS A 27 6.11 -4.95 20.42
CA CYS A 27 6.29 -3.91 19.40
C CYS A 27 7.53 -4.16 18.53
N ASP A 28 8.68 -4.48 19.14
CA ASP A 28 9.92 -4.72 18.39
C ASP A 28 9.82 -5.96 17.50
N ARG A 29 9.16 -7.01 18.00
CA ARG A 29 8.87 -8.21 17.21
C ARG A 29 7.96 -7.92 16.04
N ALA A 30 6.91 -7.13 16.24
CA ALA A 30 6.00 -6.75 15.17
C ALA A 30 6.72 -5.92 14.09
N LEU A 31 7.58 -4.98 14.51
CA LEU A 31 8.39 -4.19 13.60
C LEU A 31 9.36 -5.05 12.77
N ALA A 32 10.02 -6.02 13.41
CA ALA A 32 10.92 -6.95 12.74
C ALA A 32 10.20 -7.77 11.66
N ILE A 33 8.97 -8.23 11.95
CA ILE A 33 8.15 -8.96 10.96
C ILE A 33 7.78 -8.05 9.78
N VAL A 34 7.41 -6.78 10.02
CA VAL A 34 7.11 -5.85 8.93
C VAL A 34 8.33 -5.63 8.03
N ALA A 35 9.51 -5.46 8.62
CA ALA A 35 10.75 -5.31 7.86
C ALA A 35 11.09 -6.56 7.04
N GLU A 36 10.90 -7.76 7.61
CA GLU A 36 11.09 -9.04 6.90
C GLU A 36 10.14 -9.17 5.70
N GLU A 37 8.86 -8.85 5.88
CA GLU A 37 7.87 -8.88 4.79
C GLU A 37 8.20 -7.87 3.68
N TYR A 38 8.71 -6.69 4.02
CA TYR A 38 9.20 -5.73 3.03
C TYR A 38 10.39 -6.29 2.23
N GLU A 39 11.35 -6.94 2.88
CA GLU A 39 12.47 -7.58 2.17
C GLU A 39 12.01 -8.74 1.28
N ARG A 40 11.03 -9.54 1.73
CA ARG A 40 10.43 -10.59 0.90
C ARG A 40 9.79 -10.02 -0.37
N LEU A 41 9.04 -8.93 -0.26
CA LEU A 41 8.46 -8.22 -1.41
C LEU A 41 9.55 -7.69 -2.36
N ARG A 42 10.63 -7.10 -1.82
CA ARG A 42 11.76 -6.59 -2.63
C ARG A 42 12.53 -7.71 -3.34
N ALA A 43 12.61 -8.89 -2.72
CA ALA A 43 13.22 -10.09 -3.28
C ALA A 43 12.33 -10.79 -4.33
N GLY A 44 11.07 -10.36 -4.48
CA GLY A 44 10.11 -10.97 -5.40
C GLY A 44 9.52 -12.29 -4.91
N ASP A 45 9.54 -12.53 -3.60
CA ASP A 45 8.84 -13.65 -2.96
C ASP A 45 7.34 -13.38 -2.88
N ILE A 46 6.69 -13.38 -4.04
CA ILE A 46 5.25 -13.15 -4.22
C ILE A 46 4.70 -14.29 -5.06
N ASP A 47 3.66 -14.97 -4.57
CA ASP A 47 2.95 -15.98 -5.35
C ASP A 47 2.13 -15.30 -6.47
N GLU A 48 2.30 -15.78 -7.71
CA GLU A 48 1.50 -15.31 -8.86
C GLU A 48 -0.01 -15.44 -8.60
N LYS A 49 -0.45 -16.49 -7.89
CA LYS A 49 -1.86 -16.67 -7.54
C LYS A 49 -2.35 -15.60 -6.57
N GLU A 50 -1.49 -15.19 -5.63
CA GLU A 50 -1.80 -14.13 -4.69
C GLU A 50 -1.91 -12.79 -5.43
N LEU A 51 -1.00 -12.52 -6.37
CA LEU A 51 -1.06 -11.33 -7.21
C LEU A 51 -2.38 -11.26 -8.00
N GLU A 52 -2.77 -12.33 -8.68
CA GLU A 52 -4.01 -12.38 -9.46
C GLU A 52 -5.26 -12.26 -8.56
N SER A 53 -5.24 -12.89 -7.38
CA SER A 53 -6.31 -12.75 -6.39
C SER A 53 -6.45 -11.30 -5.90
N ASN A 54 -5.34 -10.63 -5.62
CA ASN A 54 -5.33 -9.24 -5.17
C ASN A 54 -5.78 -8.28 -6.28
N LYS A 55 -5.39 -8.52 -7.54
CA LYS A 55 -5.89 -7.76 -8.71
C LYS A 55 -7.41 -7.90 -8.84
N ALA A 56 -7.94 -9.12 -8.74
CA ALA A 56 -9.37 -9.37 -8.77
C ALA A 56 -10.12 -8.67 -7.61
N GLN A 57 -9.53 -8.65 -6.41
CA GLN A 57 -10.08 -7.94 -5.25
C GLN A 57 -10.13 -6.42 -5.50
N LEU A 58 -9.08 -5.83 -6.07
CA LEU A 58 -9.04 -4.41 -6.42
C LEU A 58 -10.11 -4.07 -7.47
N VAL A 59 -10.22 -4.86 -8.54
CA VAL A 59 -11.27 -4.68 -9.56
C VAL A 59 -12.66 -4.75 -8.92
N SER A 60 -12.90 -5.75 -8.07
CA SER A 60 -14.17 -5.91 -7.34
C SER A 60 -14.49 -4.68 -6.47
N SER A 61 -13.51 -4.17 -5.72
CA SER A 61 -13.67 -2.98 -4.88
C SER A 61 -14.06 -1.75 -5.71
N VAL A 62 -13.41 -1.53 -6.85
CA VAL A 62 -13.71 -0.40 -7.74
C VAL A 62 -15.12 -0.53 -8.34
N VAL A 63 -15.52 -1.74 -8.75
CA VAL A 63 -16.85 -2.00 -9.32
C VAL A 63 -17.95 -1.83 -8.28
N LEU A 64 -17.81 -2.41 -7.09
CA LEU A 64 -18.79 -2.27 -6.00
C LEU A 64 -18.91 -0.82 -5.53
N GLY A 65 -17.79 -0.06 -5.56
CA GLY A 65 -17.80 1.37 -5.28
C GLY A 65 -18.73 2.17 -6.19
N MET A 66 -19.10 1.65 -7.37
CA MET A 66 -20.02 2.30 -8.30
C MET A 66 -21.49 2.20 -7.88
N GLU A 67 -21.86 1.41 -6.88
CA GLU A 67 -23.25 1.32 -6.42
C GLU A 67 -23.69 2.58 -5.66
N SER A 68 -22.72 3.34 -5.13
CA SER A 68 -22.98 4.57 -4.36
C SER A 68 -22.79 5.81 -5.22
N THR A 69 -23.86 6.59 -5.41
CA THR A 69 -23.81 7.90 -6.10
C THR A 69 -22.77 8.84 -5.48
N LEU A 70 -22.62 8.81 -4.15
CA LEU A 70 -21.61 9.62 -3.46
C LEU A 70 -20.19 9.18 -3.85
N SER A 71 -19.93 7.87 -3.89
CA SER A 71 -18.64 7.32 -4.32
C SER A 71 -18.32 7.67 -5.77
N GLN A 72 -19.32 7.61 -6.66
CA GLN A 72 -19.16 8.04 -8.06
C GLN A 72 -18.80 9.53 -8.15
N MET A 73 -19.53 10.40 -7.42
CA MET A 73 -19.28 11.85 -7.42
C MET A 73 -17.89 12.18 -6.88
N LEU A 74 -17.48 11.55 -5.78
CA LEU A 74 -16.15 11.74 -5.19
C LEU A 74 -15.05 11.27 -6.15
N ARG A 75 -15.27 10.18 -6.89
CA ARG A 75 -14.30 9.73 -7.90
C ARG A 75 -14.15 10.76 -9.01
N LEU A 76 -15.25 11.27 -9.56
CA LEU A 76 -15.21 12.31 -10.61
C LEU A 76 -14.46 13.56 -10.14
N ALA A 77 -14.74 14.02 -8.91
CA ALA A 77 -14.04 15.15 -8.32
C ALA A 77 -12.53 14.88 -8.18
N ARG A 78 -12.16 13.70 -7.68
CA ARG A 78 -10.74 13.31 -7.52
C ARG A 78 -10.02 13.23 -8.85
N THR A 79 -10.62 12.63 -9.88
CA THR A 79 -9.96 12.50 -11.19
C THR A 79 -9.79 13.85 -11.87
N GLU A 80 -10.75 14.76 -11.72
CA GLU A 80 -10.63 16.12 -12.23
C GLU A 80 -9.51 16.89 -11.51
N ILE A 81 -9.44 16.81 -10.18
CA ILE A 81 -8.40 17.48 -9.39
C ILE A 81 -7.01 16.91 -9.68
N ALA A 82 -6.89 15.59 -9.79
CA ALA A 82 -5.60 14.90 -9.95
C ALA A 82 -5.08 14.92 -11.38
N PHE A 83 -5.96 14.73 -12.38
CA PHE A 83 -5.57 14.51 -13.77
C PHE A 83 -6.10 15.56 -14.76
N GLY A 84 -7.01 16.45 -14.33
CA GLY A 84 -7.65 17.44 -15.20
C GLY A 84 -8.51 16.80 -16.30
N ARG A 85 -8.96 15.56 -16.10
CA ARG A 85 -9.81 14.84 -17.05
C ARG A 85 -10.69 13.80 -16.38
N PHE A 86 -11.73 13.39 -17.09
CA PHE A 86 -12.47 12.18 -16.79
C PHE A 86 -11.60 10.94 -17.06
N VAL A 87 -11.49 10.07 -16.04
CA VAL A 87 -10.87 8.74 -16.16
C VAL A 87 -12.00 7.69 -16.18
N PRO A 88 -12.22 7.00 -17.32
CA PRO A 88 -13.24 5.97 -17.42
C PRO A 88 -12.97 4.81 -16.45
N LEU A 89 -14.02 4.21 -15.90
CA LEU A 89 -13.91 3.02 -15.06
C LEU A 89 -13.12 1.90 -15.76
N ARG A 90 -13.34 1.72 -17.07
CA ARG A 90 -12.66 0.70 -17.86
C ARG A 90 -11.15 0.90 -17.90
N GLU A 91 -10.69 2.14 -18.03
CA GLU A 91 -9.26 2.49 -18.01
C GLU A 91 -8.63 2.08 -16.67
N VAL A 92 -9.30 2.36 -15.55
CA VAL A 92 -8.84 1.95 -14.21
C VAL A 92 -8.74 0.42 -14.08
N ILE A 93 -9.72 -0.32 -14.63
CA ILE A 93 -9.72 -1.78 -14.59
C ILE A 93 -8.57 -2.33 -15.44
N ASP A 94 -8.38 -1.82 -16.66
CA ASP A 94 -7.31 -2.27 -17.56
C ASP A 94 -5.92 -1.99 -16.94
N GLU A 95 -5.73 -0.86 -16.25
CA GLU A 95 -4.50 -0.55 -15.51
C GLU A 95 -4.25 -1.54 -14.35
N ILE A 96 -5.29 -1.94 -13.61
CA ILE A 96 -5.16 -2.94 -12.53
C ILE A 96 -4.84 -4.32 -13.11
N GLU A 97 -5.53 -4.73 -14.18
CA GLU A 97 -5.30 -6.02 -14.85
C GLU A 97 -3.92 -6.10 -15.50
N GLY A 98 -3.37 -4.96 -15.93
CA GLY A 98 -2.02 -4.83 -16.48
C GLY A 98 -0.88 -4.93 -15.46
N ILE A 99 -1.17 -4.96 -14.15
CA ILE A 99 -0.14 -5.11 -13.11
C ILE A 99 0.56 -6.45 -13.26
N THR A 100 1.88 -6.40 -13.44
CA THR A 100 2.77 -7.57 -13.50
C THR A 100 3.56 -7.75 -12.21
N LEU A 101 3.99 -8.99 -11.94
CA LEU A 101 4.89 -9.30 -10.83
C LEU A 101 6.16 -8.42 -10.88
N GLU A 102 6.77 -8.30 -12.06
CA GLU A 102 7.95 -7.45 -12.27
C GLU A 102 7.69 -5.99 -11.86
N SER A 103 6.53 -5.44 -12.21
CA SER A 103 6.16 -4.07 -11.84
C SER A 103 6.04 -3.91 -10.33
N VAL A 104 5.46 -4.90 -9.63
CA VAL A 104 5.35 -4.89 -8.17
C VAL A 104 6.73 -4.96 -7.51
N VAL A 105 7.59 -5.88 -7.96
CA VAL A 105 8.95 -6.05 -7.40
C VAL A 105 9.79 -4.80 -7.63
N ARG A 106 9.73 -4.21 -8.83
CA ARG A 106 10.43 -2.96 -9.13
C ARG A 106 10.01 -1.83 -8.20
N LEU A 107 8.70 -1.65 -7.97
CA LEU A 107 8.20 -0.63 -7.06
C LEU A 107 8.56 -0.94 -5.60
N ALA A 108 8.52 -2.20 -5.18
CA ALA A 108 8.96 -2.60 -3.84
C ALA A 108 10.44 -2.24 -3.62
N GLN A 109 11.31 -2.53 -4.60
CA GLN A 109 12.73 -2.18 -4.53
C GLN A 109 12.98 -0.67 -4.44
N GLU A 110 12.17 0.14 -5.12
CA GLU A 110 12.27 1.60 -5.14
C GLU A 110 11.75 2.27 -3.86
N PHE A 111 10.58 1.83 -3.38
CA PHE A 111 9.84 2.51 -2.31
C PHE A 111 10.01 1.87 -0.93
N LEU A 112 10.43 0.60 -0.85
CA LEU A 112 10.63 -0.11 0.42
C LEU A 112 12.11 -0.27 0.79
N ASP A 113 13.00 0.59 0.26
CA ASP A 113 14.40 0.62 0.69
C ASP A 113 14.52 0.94 2.20
N PRO A 114 15.12 0.04 3.02
CA PRO A 114 15.34 0.26 4.45
C PRO A 114 16.05 1.56 4.77
N ALA A 115 16.97 2.02 3.90
CA ALA A 115 17.71 3.25 4.13
C ALA A 115 16.82 4.52 4.05
N ARG A 116 15.61 4.39 3.51
CA ARG A 116 14.65 5.48 3.28
C ARG A 116 13.39 5.37 4.15
N GLN A 117 13.34 4.40 5.06
CA GLN A 117 12.20 4.16 5.93
C GLN A 117 12.30 4.96 7.23
N THR A 118 11.15 5.36 7.77
CA THR A 118 11.06 6.10 9.03
C THR A 118 10.07 5.40 9.95
N VAL A 119 10.42 5.31 11.24
CA VAL A 119 9.58 4.70 12.28
C VAL A 119 9.08 5.76 13.23
N VAL A 120 7.79 5.72 13.50
CA VAL A 120 7.17 6.56 14.53
C VAL A 120 6.39 5.64 15.46
N GLY A 121 6.75 5.67 16.73
CA GLY A 121 6.09 4.89 17.79
C GLY A 121 5.53 5.80 18.87
N TYR A 122 4.36 5.44 19.40
CA TYR A 122 3.74 6.13 20.53
C TYR A 122 3.32 5.12 21.59
N GLY A 123 3.67 5.40 22.86
CA GLY A 123 3.36 4.54 24.01
C GLY A 123 4.54 4.34 24.95
N PRO A 124 4.45 3.37 25.90
CA PRO A 124 5.54 3.03 26.83
C PRO A 124 6.65 2.25 26.11
N LEU A 125 7.36 2.92 25.20
CA LEU A 125 8.41 2.36 24.36
C LEU A 125 9.78 2.82 24.86
N ALA A 126 10.74 1.89 25.00
CA ALA A 126 12.09 2.23 25.46
C ALA A 126 12.87 3.02 24.39
N ARG A 127 12.83 2.55 23.14
CA ARG A 127 13.22 3.24 21.91
C ARG A 127 12.84 2.31 20.74
N MET A 128 12.19 2.81 19.69
CA MET A 128 11.93 2.04 18.47
C MET A 128 12.91 2.49 17.40
N GLU A 129 13.77 1.59 16.95
CA GLU A 129 14.66 1.80 15.81
C GLU A 129 14.29 0.79 14.73
N TRP A 130 14.38 1.19 13.47
CA TRP A 130 14.20 0.24 12.38
C TRP A 130 15.27 -0.85 12.47
N PRO A 131 14.93 -2.14 12.27
CA PRO A 131 15.92 -3.20 12.24
C PRO A 131 17.01 -2.86 11.20
N ALA A 132 18.28 -2.92 11.61
CA ALA A 132 19.37 -2.75 10.67
C ALA A 132 19.29 -3.86 9.61
N ALA A 133 19.42 -3.47 8.34
CA ALA A 133 19.50 -4.39 7.19
C ALA A 133 20.75 -5.26 7.24
#